data_AF-A0A955YB87-F1
#
_entry.id   AF-A0A955YB87-F1
#
_cell.length_a   1.000
_cell.length_b   1.000
_cell.length_c   1.000
_cell.angle_alpha   90.00
_cell.angle_beta   90.00
_cell.angle_gamma   90.00
#
_symmetry.space_group_name_H-M   'P 1'
#
loop_
_entity.id
_entity.type
_entity.pdbx_description
1 polymer ?
#
loop_
_entity_poly.entity_id
_entity_poly.type
_entity_poly.pdbx_seq_one_letter_code
_entity_poly.pdbx_strand_id
1 'polypeptide(L)'
;MSRARGAVVGLAVGLVLIVAAMAVPAATGWDVHVRWFPPLHAFWDPRVGPGTLPALVVGALLVRFSVDLAERLSWGRLLVAAYAAGLAWMLSLALVDGPGGIGRVLATPYEYLQTARDTSDFSATLHEYIARIPYAAAPDNWPVHIAGHPPGALGFFVVLVRVGLGGWFAAGLVVTLLAAST
;
A
#
# COMPACT_ATOMS: atom_id res chain seq x y z
N MET A 1 20.47 22.62 18.00
CA MET A 1 19.69 21.60 18.73
C MET A 1 20.35 20.24 18.50
N SER A 2 20.49 19.39 19.52
CA SER A 2 21.00 18.02 19.27
C SER A 2 19.98 17.22 18.44
N ARG A 3 20.43 16.27 17.63
CA ARG A 3 19.56 15.41 16.80
C ARG A 3 18.46 14.73 17.65
N ALA A 4 18.80 14.32 18.89
CA ALA A 4 17.86 13.74 19.84
C ALA A 4 16.74 14.71 20.27
N ARG A 5 17.07 15.98 20.56
CA ARG A 5 16.06 17.00 20.89
C ARG A 5 15.14 17.30 19.72
N GLY A 6 15.69 17.37 18.50
CA GLY A 6 14.90 17.54 17.28
C GLY A 6 13.89 16.40 17.07
N ALA A 7 14.32 15.15 17.25
CA ALA A 7 13.44 13.98 17.13
C ALA A 7 12.31 13.97 18.15
N VAL A 8 12.60 14.28 19.42
CA VAL A 8 11.59 14.35 20.49
C VAL A 8 10.57 15.46 20.21
N VAL A 9 11.02 16.64 19.81
CA VAL A 9 10.13 17.76 19.46
C VAL A 9 9.25 17.38 18.26
N GLY A 10 9.83 16.79 17.21
CA GLY A 10 9.08 16.32 16.04
C GLY A 10 8.00 15.31 16.40
N LEU A 11 8.33 14.31 17.23
CA LEU A 11 7.37 13.32 17.72
C LEU A 11 6.25 13.98 18.54
N ALA A 12 6.59 14.86 19.47
CA ALA A 12 5.61 15.55 20.31
C ALA A 12 4.66 16.41 19.48
N VAL A 13 5.19 17.20 18.54
CA VAL A 13 4.38 18.01 17.63
C VAL A 13 3.47 17.13 16.78
N GLY A 14 4.00 16.04 16.21
CA GLY A 14 3.19 15.09 15.43
C GLY A 14 2.05 14.49 16.24
N LEU A 15 2.31 14.06 17.47
CA LEU A 15 1.28 13.53 18.39
C LEU A 15 0.21 14.59 18.70
N VAL A 16 0.62 15.83 19.00
CA VAL A 16 -0.31 16.94 19.25
C VAL A 16 -1.20 17.19 18.03
N LEU A 17 -0.64 17.17 16.82
CA LEU A 17 -1.41 17.36 15.59
C LEU A 17 -2.42 16.24 15.35
N ILE A 18 -2.04 14.97 15.57
CA ILE A 18 -2.97 13.83 15.45
C ILE A 18 -4.10 13.94 16.47
N VAL A 19 -3.77 14.22 17.74
CA VAL A 19 -4.78 14.39 18.80
C VAL A 19 -5.70 15.57 18.49
N ALA A 20 -5.17 16.69 18.01
CA ALA A 20 -5.99 17.83 17.61
C ALA A 20 -6.91 17.51 16.43
N ALA A 21 -6.43 16.77 15.43
CA ALA A 21 -7.24 16.34 14.27
C ALA A 21 -8.38 15.38 14.67
N MET A 22 -8.22 14.63 15.75
CA MET A 22 -9.29 13.81 16.34
C MET A 22 -10.25 14.66 17.20
N ALA A 23 -9.68 15.48 18.09
CA ALA A 23 -10.43 16.17 19.14
C ALA A 23 -11.24 17.36 18.61
N VAL A 24 -10.73 18.12 17.63
CA VAL A 24 -11.42 19.30 17.10
C VAL A 24 -12.73 18.92 16.42
N PRO A 25 -12.79 18.00 15.43
CA PRO A 25 -14.07 17.57 14.85
C PRO A 25 -15.03 17.00 15.89
N ALA A 26 -14.52 16.21 16.84
CA ALA A 26 -15.33 15.63 17.90
C ALA A 26 -15.93 16.68 18.85
N ALA A 27 -15.18 17.73 19.19
CA ALA A 27 -15.61 18.77 20.12
C ALA A 27 -16.48 19.85 19.46
N THR A 28 -16.27 20.13 18.17
CA THR A 28 -17.00 21.19 17.44
C THR A 28 -18.16 20.67 16.60
N GLY A 29 -18.23 19.36 16.38
CA GLY A 29 -19.18 18.77 15.43
C GLY A 29 -18.83 19.05 13.97
N TRP A 30 -17.59 19.47 13.68
CA TRP A 30 -17.17 19.75 12.32
C TRP A 30 -17.12 18.46 11.47
N ASP A 31 -17.96 18.40 10.44
CA ASP A 31 -17.91 17.34 9.43
C ASP A 31 -16.70 17.52 8.50
N VAL A 32 -15.63 16.80 8.81
CA VAL A 32 -14.42 16.70 8.00
C VAL A 32 -14.54 15.67 6.87
N HIS A 33 -15.75 15.16 6.59
CA HIS A 33 -16.06 14.18 5.55
C HIS A 33 -15.34 12.84 5.72
N VAL A 34 -14.90 12.52 6.94
CA VAL A 34 -14.23 11.26 7.28
C VAL A 34 -15.23 10.28 7.89
N ARG A 35 -15.25 9.05 7.39
CA ARG A 35 -16.15 7.98 7.86
C ARG A 35 -15.68 7.34 9.17
N TRP A 36 -15.69 8.13 10.26
CA TRP A 36 -15.71 7.73 11.69
C TRP A 36 -14.47 8.04 12.52
N PHE A 37 -13.27 8.07 11.95
CA PHE A 37 -12.04 8.22 12.74
C PHE A 37 -11.08 9.29 12.21
N PRO A 38 -11.46 10.59 12.14
CA PRO A 38 -10.57 11.67 11.72
C PRO A 38 -9.20 11.60 12.43
N PRO A 39 -8.06 11.81 11.75
CA PRO A 39 -7.89 12.14 10.33
C PRO A 39 -7.89 10.91 9.40
N LEU A 40 -8.10 9.70 9.93
CA LEU A 40 -8.06 8.46 9.15
C LEU A 40 -9.42 8.17 8.53
N HIS A 41 -9.45 8.00 7.20
CA HIS A 41 -10.57 7.37 6.51
C HIS A 41 -10.57 5.85 6.75
N ALA A 42 -10.80 5.46 8.00
CA ALA A 42 -10.80 4.08 8.45
C ALA A 42 -11.84 3.87 9.56
N PHE A 43 -12.19 2.61 9.76
CA PHE A 43 -12.94 2.15 10.91
C PHE A 43 -12.03 1.33 11.82
N TRP A 44 -12.35 1.28 13.11
CA TRP A 44 -11.61 0.45 14.05
C TRP A 44 -11.88 -1.03 13.77
N ASP A 45 -10.84 -1.75 13.38
CA ASP A 45 -10.92 -3.14 12.96
C ASP A 45 -9.63 -3.91 13.31
N PRO A 46 -9.41 -4.22 14.60
CA PRO A 46 -8.22 -4.94 15.04
C PRO A 46 -8.30 -6.39 14.57
N ARG A 47 -7.23 -6.86 13.93
CA ARG A 47 -7.15 -8.19 13.33
C ARG A 47 -5.99 -8.99 13.88
N VAL A 48 -6.24 -10.28 14.09
CA VAL A 48 -5.23 -11.25 14.52
C VAL A 48 -5.34 -12.46 13.61
N GLY A 49 -4.22 -12.89 13.06
CA GLY A 49 -4.17 -14.04 12.18
C GLY A 49 -2.78 -14.63 12.04
N PRO A 50 -2.59 -15.55 11.09
CA PRO A 50 -1.34 -16.32 10.95
C PRO A 50 -0.08 -15.44 10.83
N GLY A 51 -0.21 -14.26 10.21
CA GLY A 51 0.88 -13.31 10.04
C GLY A 51 1.25 -12.48 11.27
N THR A 52 0.42 -12.46 12.31
CA THR A 52 0.62 -11.58 13.49
C THR A 52 1.91 -11.91 14.24
N LEU A 53 2.13 -13.19 14.59
CA LEU A 53 3.36 -13.59 15.30
C LEU A 53 4.62 -13.38 14.44
N PRO A 54 4.67 -13.80 13.16
CA PRO A 54 5.77 -13.47 12.27
C PRO A 54 6.06 -11.97 12.18
N ALA A 55 5.04 -11.12 12.07
CA ALA A 55 5.22 -9.67 11.99
C ALA A 55 5.88 -9.11 13.25
N LEU A 56 5.42 -9.53 14.44
CA LEU A 56 6.03 -9.11 15.70
C LEU A 56 7.49 -9.56 15.82
N VAL A 57 7.80 -10.79 15.41
CA VAL A 57 9.17 -11.32 15.42
C VAL A 57 10.06 -10.54 14.45
N VAL A 58 9.63 -10.34 13.20
CA VAL A 58 10.40 -9.57 12.20
C VAL A 58 10.62 -8.13 12.68
N GLY A 59 9.59 -7.49 13.25
CA GLY A 59 9.69 -6.15 13.82
C GLY A 59 10.71 -6.08 14.96
N ALA A 60 10.67 -7.03 15.90
CA ALA A 60 11.64 -7.09 16.99
C ALA A 60 13.08 -7.30 16.50
N LEU A 61 13.28 -8.18 15.51
CA LEU A 61 14.58 -8.39 14.88
C LEU A 61 15.09 -7.13 14.18
N LEU A 62 14.23 -6.43 13.43
CA LEU A 62 14.58 -5.17 12.76
C LEU A 62 14.98 -4.09 13.76
N VAL A 63 14.21 -3.88 14.83
CA VAL A 63 14.53 -2.91 15.88
C VAL A 63 15.87 -3.23 16.54
N ARG A 64 16.14 -4.52 16.80
CA ARG A 64 17.35 -4.93 17.50
C ARG A 64 18.60 -4.90 16.63
N PHE A 65 18.51 -5.30 15.36
CA PHE A 65 19.69 -5.65 14.56
C PHE A 65 19.89 -4.77 13.31
N SER A 66 18.92 -3.95 12.90
CA SER A 66 19.01 -3.21 11.63
C SER A 66 20.23 -2.29 11.54
N VAL A 67 20.51 -1.50 12.59
CA VAL A 67 21.66 -0.58 12.64
C VAL A 67 22.98 -1.36 12.63
N ASP A 68 23.11 -2.34 13.52
CA ASP A 68 24.32 -3.18 13.63
C ASP A 68 24.64 -3.88 12.30
N LEU A 69 23.63 -4.39 11.59
CA LEU A 69 23.79 -5.03 10.29
C LEU A 69 24.13 -4.03 9.19
N ALA A 70 23.50 -2.85 9.19
CA ALA A 70 23.77 -1.80 8.20
C ALA A 70 25.23 -1.30 8.26
N GLU A 71 25.83 -1.26 9.45
CA GLU A 71 27.22 -0.84 9.62
C GLU A 71 28.25 -1.91 9.23
N ARG A 72 27.85 -3.19 9.24
CA ARG A 72 28.78 -4.34 9.07
C ARG A 72 28.72 -4.99 7.70
N LEU A 73 27.55 -5.00 7.06
CA LEU A 73 27.36 -5.68 5.79
C LEU A 73 27.98 -4.86 4.65
N SER A 74 28.59 -5.56 3.69
CA SER A 74 28.92 -4.94 2.41
C SER A 74 27.65 -4.51 1.69
N TRP A 75 27.73 -3.49 0.84
CA TRP A 75 26.58 -2.91 0.15
C TRP A 75 25.65 -3.96 -0.51
N GLY A 76 26.23 -4.92 -1.25
CA GLY A 76 25.43 -5.98 -1.89
C GLY A 76 24.69 -6.88 -0.89
N ARG A 77 25.31 -7.22 0.25
CA ARG A 77 24.66 -8.00 1.31
C ARG A 77 23.61 -7.19 2.04
N LEU A 78 23.83 -5.89 2.22
CA LEU A 78 22.87 -4.97 2.81
C LEU A 78 21.60 -4.87 1.95
N LEU A 79 21.74 -4.74 0.63
CA LEU A 79 20.61 -4.72 -0.30
C LEU A 79 19.77 -6.01 -0.22
N VAL A 80 20.42 -7.17 -0.23
CA VAL A 80 19.73 -8.46 -0.11
C VAL A 80 19.04 -8.60 1.26
N ALA A 81 19.71 -8.19 2.34
CA ALA A 81 19.13 -8.24 3.68
C ALA A 81 17.93 -7.30 3.83
N ALA A 82 18.02 -6.08 3.29
CA ALA A 82 16.93 -5.11 3.29
C ALA A 82 15.73 -5.63 2.48
N TYR A 83 15.97 -6.15 1.28
CA TYR A 83 14.94 -6.77 0.45
C TYR A 83 14.25 -7.93 1.18
N ALA A 84 15.02 -8.87 1.71
CA ALA A 84 14.47 -10.04 2.40
C ALA A 84 13.69 -9.66 3.65
N ALA A 85 14.18 -8.68 4.43
CA ALA A 85 13.48 -8.21 5.62
C ALA A 85 12.20 -7.43 5.27
N GLY A 86 12.23 -6.58 4.25
CA GLY A 86 11.05 -5.87 3.74
C GLY A 86 9.99 -6.83 3.20
N LEU A 87 10.41 -7.83 2.42
CA LEU A 87 9.53 -8.88 1.91
C LEU A 87 8.90 -9.69 3.06
N ALA A 88 9.71 -10.14 4.02
CA ALA A 88 9.24 -10.88 5.18
C ALA A 88 8.24 -10.04 6.01
N TRP A 89 8.52 -8.76 6.19
CA TRP A 89 7.64 -7.82 6.89
C TRP A 89 6.29 -7.68 6.18
N MET A 90 6.28 -7.37 4.88
CA MET A 90 5.05 -7.18 4.11
C MET A 90 4.20 -8.45 4.04
N LEU A 91 4.82 -9.61 3.78
CA LEU A 91 4.10 -10.89 3.76
C LEU A 91 3.53 -11.23 5.13
N SER A 92 4.28 -10.98 6.21
CA SER A 92 3.77 -11.19 7.57
C SER A 92 2.56 -10.29 7.87
N LEU A 93 2.61 -9.02 7.49
CA LEU A 93 1.47 -8.12 7.65
C LEU A 93 0.26 -8.54 6.82
N ALA A 94 0.47 -8.86 5.54
CA ALA A 94 -0.61 -9.31 4.65
C ALA A 94 -1.27 -10.60 5.16
N LEU A 95 -0.48 -11.53 5.71
CA LEU A 95 -0.99 -12.79 6.25
C LEU A 95 -1.70 -12.65 7.61
N VAL A 96 -1.78 -11.45 8.20
CA VAL A 96 -2.70 -11.19 9.32
C VAL A 96 -4.15 -11.43 8.87
N ASP A 97 -4.48 -11.09 7.62
CA ASP A 97 -5.77 -11.38 7.00
C ASP A 97 -5.83 -12.77 6.33
N GLY A 98 -4.84 -13.63 6.61
CA GLY A 98 -4.64 -14.90 5.92
C GLY A 98 -4.26 -14.70 4.44
N PRO A 99 -4.41 -15.73 3.59
CA PRO A 99 -4.04 -15.65 2.17
C PRO A 99 -4.76 -14.52 1.42
N GLY A 100 -5.96 -14.12 1.87
CA GLY A 100 -6.72 -13.04 1.27
C GLY A 100 -6.02 -11.67 1.34
N GLY A 101 -5.26 -11.40 2.40
CA GLY A 101 -4.56 -10.13 2.57
C GLY A 101 -3.45 -9.89 1.53
N ILE A 102 -2.98 -10.95 0.87
CA ILE A 102 -1.95 -10.85 -0.18
C ILE A 102 -2.46 -10.09 -1.41
N GLY A 103 -3.76 -10.17 -1.73
CA GLY A 103 -4.21 -9.52 -2.97
C GLY A 103 -5.70 -9.50 -3.22
N ARG A 104 -6.57 -9.95 -2.29
CA ARG A 104 -8.03 -9.94 -2.50
C ARG A 104 -8.55 -8.53 -2.79
N VAL A 105 -7.90 -7.50 -2.26
CA VAL A 105 -8.20 -6.09 -2.58
C VAL A 105 -8.13 -5.83 -4.09
N LEU A 106 -7.17 -6.43 -4.80
CA LEU A 106 -6.99 -6.28 -6.25
C LEU A 106 -8.17 -6.82 -7.07
N ALA A 107 -9.02 -7.66 -6.48
CA ALA A 107 -10.22 -8.18 -7.13
C ALA A 107 -11.43 -7.24 -7.00
N THR A 108 -11.32 -6.11 -6.30
CA THR A 108 -12.43 -5.15 -6.17
C THR A 108 -12.64 -4.37 -7.48
N PRO A 109 -13.87 -3.91 -7.77
CA PRO A 109 -14.19 -3.26 -9.06
C PRO A 109 -13.48 -1.93 -9.31
N TYR A 110 -12.95 -1.32 -8.25
CA TYR A 110 -12.23 -0.04 -8.33
C TYR A 110 -10.75 -0.22 -8.67
N GLU A 111 -10.24 -1.45 -8.62
CA GLU A 111 -8.84 -1.81 -8.83
C GLU A 111 -8.54 -2.21 -10.28
N TYR A 112 -7.24 -2.34 -10.59
CA TYR A 112 -6.76 -2.59 -11.93
C TYR A 112 -7.18 -3.94 -12.53
N LEU A 113 -7.32 -4.98 -11.72
CA LEU A 113 -7.32 -6.36 -12.22
C LEU A 113 -8.55 -6.70 -13.07
N GLN A 114 -9.71 -6.12 -12.75
CA GLN A 114 -10.91 -6.30 -13.57
C GLN A 114 -10.72 -5.64 -14.94
N THR A 115 -10.41 -4.34 -14.96
CA THR A 115 -10.16 -3.59 -16.21
C THR A 115 -9.01 -4.19 -17.02
N ALA A 116 -7.98 -4.73 -16.36
CA ALA A 116 -6.86 -5.40 -17.03
C ALA A 116 -7.28 -6.67 -17.78
N ARG A 117 -8.27 -7.42 -17.25
CA ARG A 117 -8.84 -8.59 -17.94
C ARG A 117 -9.72 -8.20 -19.14
N ASP A 118 -10.40 -7.06 -19.03
CA ASP A 118 -11.27 -6.55 -20.09
C ASP A 118 -10.48 -5.81 -21.20
N THR A 119 -9.23 -5.41 -20.92
CA THR A 119 -8.35 -4.73 -21.89
C THR A 119 -7.73 -5.71 -22.90
N SER A 120 -8.25 -5.70 -24.13
CA SER A 120 -7.71 -6.46 -25.26
C SER A 120 -6.73 -5.65 -26.13
N ASP A 121 -7.06 -4.38 -26.39
CA ASP A 121 -6.25 -3.46 -27.22
C ASP A 121 -5.58 -2.38 -26.37
N PHE A 122 -4.28 -2.56 -26.14
CA PHE A 122 -3.49 -1.61 -25.37
C PHE A 122 -3.22 -0.31 -26.13
N SER A 123 -3.15 -0.35 -27.46
CA SER A 123 -2.94 0.85 -28.27
C SER A 123 -4.17 1.75 -28.17
N ALA A 124 -5.36 1.22 -28.40
CA ALA A 124 -6.61 1.96 -28.24
C ALA A 124 -6.75 2.52 -26.82
N THR A 125 -6.44 1.70 -25.80
CA THR A 125 -6.44 2.12 -24.39
C THR A 125 -5.55 3.34 -24.14
N LEU A 126 -4.34 3.39 -24.72
CA LEU A 126 -3.45 4.54 -24.57
C LEU A 126 -3.96 5.80 -25.26
N HIS A 127 -4.57 5.67 -26.46
CA HIS A 127 -5.15 6.80 -27.17
C HIS A 127 -6.35 7.41 -26.43
N GLU A 128 -7.15 6.57 -25.77
CA GLU A 128 -8.35 6.99 -25.05
C GLU A 128 -8.09 7.35 -23.58
N TYR A 129 -6.90 7.05 -23.06
CA TYR A 129 -6.64 7.05 -21.63
C TYR A 129 -7.05 8.36 -20.96
N ILE A 130 -6.60 9.49 -21.51
CA ILE A 130 -6.86 10.82 -20.95
C ILE A 130 -8.33 11.21 -21.10
N ALA A 131 -8.95 10.87 -22.22
CA ALA A 131 -10.36 11.22 -22.51
C ALA A 131 -11.33 10.54 -21.53
N ARG A 132 -10.95 9.39 -20.98
CA ARG A 132 -11.76 8.60 -20.03
C ARG A 132 -11.46 8.90 -18.56
N ILE A 133 -10.51 9.79 -18.23
CA ILE A 133 -10.24 10.21 -16.84
C ILE A 133 -11.45 10.97 -16.22
N PRO A 134 -12.06 11.97 -16.90
CA PRO A 134 -13.12 12.78 -16.29
C PRO A 134 -14.40 11.98 -16.04
N TYR A 135 -15.10 12.28 -14.94
CA TYR A 135 -16.42 11.70 -14.65
C TYR A 135 -17.48 12.04 -15.72
N ALA A 136 -17.29 13.15 -16.45
CA ALA A 136 -18.14 13.52 -17.59
C ALA A 136 -18.10 12.52 -18.75
N ALA A 137 -17.08 11.63 -18.80
CA ALA A 137 -17.01 10.56 -19.78
C ALA A 137 -17.89 9.35 -19.41
N ALA A 138 -18.73 9.44 -18.37
CA ALA A 138 -19.68 8.39 -18.01
C ALA A 138 -20.59 8.01 -19.20
N PRO A 139 -20.87 6.72 -19.43
CA PRO A 139 -20.52 5.58 -18.56
C PRO A 139 -19.10 5.00 -18.79
N ASP A 140 -18.34 5.53 -19.74
CA ASP A 140 -17.07 4.96 -20.20
C ASP A 140 -15.85 5.44 -19.39
N ASN A 141 -16.05 6.32 -18.41
CA ASN A 141 -14.96 6.82 -17.57
C ASN A 141 -14.22 5.68 -16.85
N TRP A 142 -12.93 5.89 -16.59
CA TRP A 142 -12.13 4.94 -15.83
C TRP A 142 -12.62 4.83 -14.38
N PRO A 143 -12.51 3.63 -13.77
CA PRO A 143 -12.53 3.49 -12.32
C PRO A 143 -11.52 4.43 -11.65
N VAL A 144 -11.86 4.90 -10.45
CA VAL A 144 -11.10 5.96 -9.75
C VAL A 144 -9.60 5.67 -9.61
N HIS A 145 -9.20 4.42 -9.33
CA HIS A 145 -7.78 4.08 -9.15
C HIS A 145 -7.01 4.11 -10.47
N ILE A 146 -7.67 3.74 -11.57
CA ILE A 146 -7.10 3.82 -12.92
C ILE A 146 -6.98 5.29 -13.34
N ALA A 147 -8.05 6.07 -13.17
CA ALA A 147 -8.07 7.49 -13.49
C ALA A 147 -6.99 8.28 -12.73
N GLY A 148 -6.62 7.83 -11.53
CA GLY A 148 -5.65 8.52 -10.67
C GLY A 148 -4.18 8.28 -11.01
N HIS A 149 -3.83 7.33 -11.88
CA HIS A 149 -2.43 6.92 -12.12
C HIS A 149 -2.06 6.91 -13.61
N PRO A 150 -0.76 6.97 -13.98
CA PRO A 150 -0.34 6.82 -15.38
C PRO A 150 -0.72 5.45 -15.96
N PRO A 151 -0.93 5.35 -17.29
CA PRO A 151 -1.40 4.12 -17.95
C PRO A 151 -0.46 2.93 -17.79
N GLY A 152 0.81 3.15 -17.45
CA GLY A 152 1.76 2.09 -17.16
C GLY A 152 1.33 1.17 -16.02
N ALA A 153 0.60 1.68 -15.02
CA ALA A 153 0.07 0.87 -13.92
C ALA A 153 -0.97 -0.14 -14.44
N LEU A 154 -1.94 0.31 -15.23
CA LEU A 154 -2.90 -0.60 -15.88
C LEU A 154 -2.18 -1.57 -16.82
N GLY A 155 -1.22 -1.09 -17.62
CA GLY A 155 -0.42 -1.92 -18.53
C GLY A 155 0.31 -3.05 -17.82
N PHE A 156 0.87 -2.80 -16.63
CA PHE A 156 1.49 -3.83 -15.80
C PHE A 156 0.51 -4.97 -15.46
N PHE A 157 -0.70 -4.64 -14.99
CA PHE A 157 -1.71 -5.66 -14.70
C PHE A 157 -2.22 -6.38 -15.96
N VAL A 158 -2.32 -5.69 -17.10
CA VAL A 158 -2.63 -6.31 -18.39
C VAL A 158 -1.58 -7.37 -18.76
N VAL A 159 -0.29 -7.05 -18.59
CA VAL A 159 0.80 -8.01 -18.81
C VAL A 159 0.67 -9.20 -17.87
N LEU A 160 0.41 -8.99 -16.57
CA LEU A 160 0.20 -10.08 -15.62
C LEU A 160 -0.94 -11.00 -16.04
N VAL A 161 -2.07 -10.44 -16.46
CA VAL A 161 -3.20 -11.23 -16.98
C VAL A 161 -2.76 -12.07 -18.18
N ARG A 162 -2.05 -11.48 -19.16
CA ARG A 162 -1.60 -12.17 -20.38
C ARG A 162 -0.63 -13.32 -20.12
N VAL A 163 0.21 -13.21 -19.09
CA VAL A 163 1.16 -14.29 -18.71
C VAL A 163 0.58 -15.29 -17.70
N GLY A 164 -0.73 -15.24 -17.43
CA GLY A 164 -1.42 -16.18 -16.54
C GLY A 164 -1.35 -15.84 -15.04
N LEU A 165 -0.85 -14.66 -14.69
CA LEU A 165 -0.75 -14.15 -13.31
C LEU A 165 -1.91 -13.19 -12.96
N GLY A 166 -2.99 -13.19 -13.74
CA GLY A 166 -4.17 -12.35 -13.56
C GLY A 166 -5.07 -12.73 -12.38
N GLY A 167 -4.71 -13.72 -11.57
CA GLY A 167 -5.40 -14.06 -10.33
C GLY A 167 -4.99 -13.11 -9.20
N TRP A 168 -5.92 -12.76 -8.31
CA TRP A 168 -5.68 -11.80 -7.22
C TRP A 168 -4.50 -12.20 -6.32
N PHE A 169 -4.34 -13.50 -6.05
CA PHE A 169 -3.25 -14.02 -5.22
C PHE A 169 -1.90 -13.90 -5.93
N ALA A 170 -1.84 -14.34 -7.19
CA ALA A 170 -0.62 -14.30 -8.00
C ALA A 170 -0.18 -12.85 -8.24
N ALA A 171 -1.09 -11.98 -8.68
CA ALA A 171 -0.82 -10.56 -8.86
C ALA A 171 -0.37 -9.89 -7.56
N GLY A 172 -1.03 -10.20 -6.43
CA GLY A 172 -0.66 -9.71 -5.12
C GLY A 172 0.76 -10.10 -4.70
N LEU A 173 1.15 -11.35 -4.94
CA LEU A 173 2.53 -11.80 -4.70
C LEU A 173 3.54 -11.06 -5.57
N VAL A 174 3.26 -10.88 -6.87
CA VAL A 174 4.17 -10.14 -7.76
C VAL A 174 4.32 -8.69 -7.29
N VAL A 175 3.21 -8.02 -6.97
CA VAL A 175 3.24 -6.64 -6.44
C VAL A 175 4.06 -6.59 -5.15
N THR A 176 3.89 -7.54 -4.23
CA THR A 176 4.64 -7.59 -2.97
C THR A 176 6.14 -7.80 -3.21
N LEU A 177 6.50 -8.69 -4.14
CA LEU A 177 7.91 -8.97 -4.50
C LEU A 177 8.59 -7.75 -5.11
N LEU A 178 7.88 -6.98 -5.94
CA LEU A 178 8.39 -5.75 -6.54
C LEU A 178 8.48 -4.62 -5.52
N ALA A 179 7.45 -4.43 -4.69
CA ALA A 179 7.44 -3.42 -3.63
C ALA A 179 8.59 -3.61 -2.62
N ALA A 180 9.05 -4.84 -2.40
CA ALA A 180 10.16 -5.13 -1.50
C ALA A 180 11.51 -4.60 -2.02
N SER A 181 11.58 -4.22 -3.30
CA SER A 181 12.81 -3.75 -3.95
C SER A 181 12.96 -2.23 -3.99
N THR A 182 11.96 -1.47 -3.51
CA THR A 182 11.94 0.00 -3.50
C THR A 182 12.12 0.54 -2.09
#